data_AF-A0A944DSR3-F1
#
_entry.id   AF-A0A944DSR3-F1
#
_cell.length_a   1.000
_cell.length_b   1.000
_cell.length_c   1.000
_cell.angle_alpha   90.00
_cell.angle_beta   90.00
_cell.angle_gamma   90.00
#
_symmetry.space_group_name_H-M   'P 1'
#
loop_
_entity.id
_entity.type
_entity.pdbx_description
1 polymer ?
#
loop_
_entity_poly.entity_id
_entity_poly.type
_entity_poly.pdbx_seq_one_letter_code
_entity_poly.pdbx_strand_id
1 'polypeptide(L)'
;MTQDRLGKLLTREKAQGERAAIKRLLSTLGFDTPKALSEFVSTQREAEQAALSEVERREQVAQERELQAARREELAAERERAALRRAALVALGAEGDDLVDAERLLTMEDEDADEAHIQSAAEALRARRPELFGEVRTAVPAAPAGAPAGRGPTRTNPVSKPGSAGLEMAKRRGLIPEFREAPAQ
;
A
#
# COMPACT_ATOMS: atom_id res chain seq x y z
N MET A 1 78.56 47.69 20.72
CA MET A 1 77.46 46.78 20.35
C MET A 1 77.35 46.79 18.83
N THR A 2 77.35 45.64 18.15
CA THR A 2 77.26 45.56 16.67
C THR A 2 75.81 45.39 16.21
N GLN A 3 75.50 45.87 15.00
CA GLN A 3 74.16 45.83 14.41
C GLN A 3 73.58 44.40 14.34
N ASP A 4 74.42 43.40 14.03
CA ASP A 4 74.04 41.98 14.05
C ASP A 4 73.64 41.46 15.44
N ARG A 5 74.23 42.01 16.51
CA ARG A 5 73.90 41.62 17.89
C ARG A 5 72.55 42.19 18.32
N LEU A 6 72.21 43.38 17.84
CA LEU A 6 70.91 44.03 18.03
C LEU A 6 69.78 43.29 17.29
N GLY A 7 70.00 42.90 16.03
CA GLY A 7 69.02 42.12 15.26
C GLY A 7 68.70 40.76 15.89
N LYS A 8 69.70 40.09 16.46
CA LYS A 8 69.53 38.82 17.20
C LYS A 8 68.78 38.99 18.53
N LEU A 9 68.85 40.15 19.17
CA LEU A 9 68.12 40.42 20.41
C LEU A 9 66.65 40.71 20.13
N LEU A 10 66.35 41.55 19.13
CA LEU A 10 64.98 41.90 18.74
C LEU A 10 64.16 40.69 18.26
N THR A 11 64.79 39.80 17.50
CA THR A 11 64.15 38.54 17.04
C THR A 11 63.83 37.60 18.20
N ARG A 12 64.69 37.54 19.23
CA ARG A 12 64.45 36.76 20.44
C ARG A 12 63.34 37.36 21.30
N GLU A 13 63.31 38.69 21.44
CA GLU A 13 62.28 39.41 22.18
C GLU A 13 60.89 39.22 21.54
N LYS A 14 60.80 39.33 20.21
CA LYS A 14 59.57 39.06 19.47
C LYS A 14 59.09 37.62 19.66
N ALA A 15 60.00 36.65 19.53
CA ALA A 15 59.68 35.23 19.73
C ALA A 15 59.22 34.93 21.18
N GLN A 16 59.76 35.64 22.18
CA GLN A 16 59.31 35.52 23.57
C GLN A 16 57.92 36.12 23.77
N GLY A 17 57.63 37.28 23.16
CA GLY A 17 56.30 37.90 23.19
C GLY A 17 55.22 37.01 22.56
N GLU A 18 55.51 36.41 21.40
CA GLU A 18 54.62 35.46 20.73
C GLU A 18 54.32 34.23 21.61
N ARG A 19 55.37 33.63 22.21
CA ARG A 19 55.19 32.49 23.13
C ARG A 19 54.38 32.85 24.38
N ALA A 20 54.58 34.05 24.93
CA ALA A 20 53.81 34.52 26.08
C ALA A 20 52.33 34.74 25.72
N ALA A 21 52.04 35.28 24.53
CA ALA A 21 50.68 35.44 24.04
C ALA A 21 49.99 34.09 23.83
N ILE A 22 50.66 33.12 23.21
CA ILE A 22 50.15 31.76 23.02
C ILE A 22 49.86 31.09 24.37
N LYS A 23 50.78 31.21 25.34
CA LYS A 23 50.59 30.64 26.68
C LYS A 23 49.38 31.24 27.41
N ARG A 24 49.19 32.57 27.33
CA ARG A 24 48.01 33.23 27.89
C ARG A 24 46.72 32.75 27.22
N LEU A 25 46.71 32.67 25.90
CA LEU A 25 45.55 32.19 25.15
C LEU A 25 45.19 30.75 25.52
N LEU A 26 46.17 29.86 25.62
CA LEU A 26 45.96 28.48 26.08
C LEU A 26 45.39 28.45 27.50
N SER A 27 45.93 29.23 28.43
CA SER A 27 45.40 29.29 29.80
C SER A 27 43.97 29.85 29.86
N THR A 28 43.64 30.86 29.05
CA THR A 28 42.28 31.42 28.98
C THR A 28 41.29 30.40 28.44
N LEU A 29 41.72 29.56 27.50
CA LEU A 29 40.95 28.45 26.94
C LEU A 29 40.96 27.20 27.83
N GLY A 30 41.67 27.22 28.97
CA GLY A 30 41.75 26.09 29.91
C GLY A 30 42.67 24.95 29.49
N PHE A 31 43.57 25.18 28.53
CA PHE A 31 44.54 24.17 28.08
C PHE A 31 45.93 24.42 28.65
N ASP A 32 46.55 23.38 29.21
CA ASP A 32 47.90 23.47 29.76
C ASP A 32 48.99 23.47 28.67
N THR A 33 48.69 22.88 27.50
CA THR A 33 49.64 22.76 26.40
C THR A 33 48.96 22.95 25.03
N PRO A 34 49.70 23.40 24.00
CA PRO A 34 49.18 23.47 22.63
C PRO A 34 48.75 22.09 22.12
N LYS A 35 49.43 21.02 22.58
CA LYS A 35 49.14 19.64 22.21
C LYS A 35 47.76 19.20 22.71
N ALA A 36 47.41 19.54 23.95
CA ALA A 36 46.08 19.25 24.51
C ALA A 36 44.96 19.94 23.72
N LEU A 37 45.18 21.20 23.29
CA LEU A 37 44.24 21.90 22.41
C LEU A 37 44.08 21.20 21.06
N SER A 38 45.18 20.75 20.44
CA SER A 38 45.10 20.04 19.16
C SER A 38 44.39 18.69 19.26
N GLU A 39 44.62 17.93 20.34
CA GLU A 39 43.97 16.64 20.59
C GLU A 39 42.47 16.81 20.87
N PHE A 40 42.09 17.85 21.61
CA PHE A 40 40.69 18.19 21.82
C PHE A 40 39.97 18.54 20.51
N VAL A 41 40.60 19.37 19.67
CA VAL A 41 40.00 19.75 18.38
C VAL A 41 39.91 18.54 17.43
N SER A 42 40.89 17.65 17.41
CA SER A 42 40.83 16.44 16.57
C SER A 42 39.73 15.49 17.03
N THR A 43 39.63 15.24 18.33
CA THR A 43 38.57 14.38 18.89
C THR A 43 37.16 14.97 18.70
N GLN A 44 37.00 16.28 18.84
CA GLN A 44 35.74 16.96 18.49
C GLN A 44 35.37 16.76 17.03
N ARG A 45 36.31 16.98 16.11
CA ARG A 45 36.07 16.80 14.67
C ARG A 45 35.73 15.36 14.31
N GLU A 46 36.40 14.40 14.92
CA GLU A 46 36.11 12.97 14.73
C GLU A 46 34.70 12.63 15.27
N ALA A 47 34.30 13.17 16.42
CA ALA A 47 32.98 12.98 16.98
C ALA A 47 31.88 13.62 16.11
N GLU A 48 32.11 14.83 15.61
CA GLU A 48 31.20 15.51 14.68
C GLU A 48 31.05 14.73 13.37
N GLN A 49 32.16 14.25 12.79
CA GLN A 49 32.13 13.40 11.59
C GLN A 49 31.39 12.09 11.84
N ALA A 50 31.62 11.45 12.98
CA ALA A 50 30.91 10.23 13.36
C ALA A 50 29.41 10.48 13.52
N ALA A 51 29.02 11.59 14.17
CA ALA A 51 27.63 11.98 14.35
C ALA A 51 26.93 12.26 13.01
N LEU A 52 27.59 12.99 12.09
CA LEU A 52 27.10 13.20 10.74
C LEU A 52 26.89 11.86 10.02
N SER A 53 27.86 10.94 10.09
CA SER A 53 27.75 9.62 9.46
C SER A 53 26.61 8.75 10.04
N GLU A 54 26.29 8.92 11.33
CA GLU A 54 25.16 8.22 11.95
C GLU A 54 23.81 8.79 11.50
N VAL A 55 23.71 10.12 11.38
CA VAL A 55 22.52 10.80 10.85
C VAL A 55 22.28 10.37 9.40
N GLU A 56 23.31 10.40 8.56
CA GLU A 56 23.22 9.93 7.16
C GLU A 56 22.73 8.47 7.07
N ARG A 57 23.25 7.58 7.94
CA ARG A 57 22.80 6.19 7.99
C ARG A 57 21.33 6.08 8.39
N ARG A 58 20.87 6.88 9.36
CA ARG A 58 19.46 6.88 9.79
C ARG A 58 18.55 7.40 8.68
N GLU A 59 18.97 8.42 7.94
CA GLU A 59 18.25 8.95 6.79
C GLU A 59 18.14 7.93 5.67
N GLN A 60 19.23 7.23 5.32
CA GLN A 60 19.21 6.15 4.34
C GLN A 60 18.23 5.04 4.72
N VAL A 61 18.25 4.59 5.98
CA VAL A 61 17.31 3.57 6.48
C VAL A 61 15.86 4.09 6.44
N ALA A 62 15.62 5.36 6.74
CA ALA A 62 14.30 5.96 6.65
C ALA A 62 13.79 6.01 5.20
N GLN A 63 14.63 6.44 4.27
CA GLN A 63 14.31 6.45 2.84
C GLN A 63 14.04 5.05 2.30
N GLU A 64 14.84 4.05 2.68
CA GLU A 64 14.61 2.66 2.28
C GLU A 64 13.27 2.13 2.82
N ARG A 65 12.91 2.47 4.05
CA ARG A 65 11.61 2.08 4.63
C ARG A 65 10.45 2.76 3.91
N GLU A 66 10.59 4.04 3.56
CA GLU A 66 9.59 4.79 2.81
C GLU A 66 9.40 4.19 1.41
N LEU A 67 10.49 3.88 0.70
CA LEU A 67 10.43 3.18 -0.58
C LEU A 67 9.79 1.79 -0.48
N GLN A 68 10.07 1.04 0.59
CA GLN A 68 9.43 -0.26 0.82
C GLN A 68 7.95 -0.12 1.14
N ALA A 69 7.54 0.92 1.88
CA ALA A 69 6.15 1.21 2.17
C ALA A 69 5.40 1.60 0.90
N ALA A 70 5.94 2.55 0.11
CA ALA A 70 5.39 2.97 -1.17
C ALA A 70 5.17 1.78 -2.11
N ARG A 71 6.17 0.90 -2.27
CA ARG A 71 6.03 -0.33 -3.08
C ARG A 71 4.92 -1.26 -2.59
N ARG A 72 4.71 -1.36 -1.27
CA ARG A 72 3.63 -2.18 -0.72
C ARG A 72 2.26 -1.58 -0.98
N GLU A 73 2.17 -0.25 -0.88
CA GLU A 73 0.94 0.50 -1.18
C GLU A 73 0.60 0.42 -2.67
N GLU A 74 1.58 0.58 -3.57
CA GLU A 74 1.41 0.39 -5.01
C GLU A 74 0.88 -1.02 -5.33
N LEU A 75 1.52 -2.06 -4.80
CA LEU A 75 1.07 -3.44 -5.00
C LEU A 75 -0.33 -3.71 -4.41
N ALA A 76 -0.69 -3.03 -3.31
CA ALA A 76 -2.03 -3.15 -2.73
C ALA A 76 -3.07 -2.43 -3.61
N ALA A 77 -2.76 -1.24 -4.09
CA ALA A 77 -3.62 -0.47 -4.99
C ALA A 77 -3.83 -1.21 -6.32
N GLU A 78 -2.79 -1.80 -6.90
CA GLU A 78 -2.91 -2.64 -8.10
C GLU A 78 -3.86 -3.82 -7.88
N ARG A 79 -3.73 -4.52 -6.74
CA ARG A 79 -4.61 -5.64 -6.39
C ARG A 79 -6.05 -5.22 -6.19
N GLU A 80 -6.27 -4.08 -5.54
CA GLU A 80 -7.60 -3.50 -5.34
C GLU A 80 -8.25 -3.15 -6.68
N ARG A 81 -7.51 -2.47 -7.57
CA ARG A 81 -7.98 -2.15 -8.93
C ARG A 81 -8.31 -3.40 -9.72
N ALA A 82 -7.45 -4.42 -9.67
CA ALA A 82 -7.72 -5.69 -10.32
C ALA A 82 -9.00 -6.35 -9.77
N ALA A 83 -9.21 -6.30 -8.46
CA ALA A 83 -10.42 -6.82 -7.82
C ALA A 83 -11.68 -6.05 -8.25
N LEU A 84 -11.62 -4.72 -8.34
CA LEU A 84 -12.74 -3.90 -8.83
C LEU A 84 -13.11 -4.21 -10.28
N ARG A 85 -12.11 -4.34 -11.16
CA ARG A 85 -12.31 -4.73 -12.57
C ARG A 85 -12.99 -6.09 -12.67
N ARG A 86 -12.52 -7.06 -11.89
CA ARG A 86 -13.13 -8.40 -11.82
C ARG A 86 -14.56 -8.36 -11.30
N ALA A 87 -14.81 -7.60 -10.24
CA ALA A 87 -16.13 -7.46 -9.66
C ALA A 87 -17.13 -6.88 -10.67
N ALA A 88 -16.74 -5.85 -11.44
CA ALA A 88 -17.58 -5.26 -12.48
C ALA A 88 -17.92 -6.27 -13.60
N LEU A 89 -16.93 -7.04 -14.07
CA LEU A 89 -17.14 -8.05 -15.11
C LEU A 89 -18.03 -9.22 -14.63
N VAL A 90 -17.79 -9.71 -13.41
CA VAL A 90 -18.61 -10.77 -12.79
C VAL A 90 -20.04 -10.28 -12.54
N ALA A 91 -20.22 -9.04 -12.09
CA ALA A 91 -21.55 -8.45 -11.89
C ALA A 91 -22.36 -8.38 -13.19
N LEU A 92 -21.70 -8.28 -14.35
CA LEU A 92 -22.32 -8.32 -15.66
C LEU A 92 -22.56 -9.74 -16.20
N GLY A 93 -22.08 -10.78 -15.51
CA GLY A 93 -22.29 -12.19 -15.85
C GLY A 93 -21.12 -12.90 -16.52
N ALA A 94 -19.92 -12.31 -16.52
CA ALA A 94 -18.73 -13.00 -17.01
C ALA A 94 -18.26 -14.05 -15.99
N GLU A 95 -18.05 -15.29 -16.44
CA GLU A 95 -17.65 -16.42 -15.58
C GLU A 95 -16.54 -17.26 -16.24
N GLY A 96 -15.78 -18.00 -15.42
CA GLY A 96 -14.81 -18.98 -15.91
C GLY A 96 -13.77 -18.41 -16.88
N ASP A 97 -13.58 -19.10 -18.02
CA ASP A 97 -12.64 -18.69 -19.06
C ASP A 97 -13.08 -17.39 -19.76
N ASP A 98 -14.38 -17.15 -19.87
CA ASP A 98 -14.94 -15.93 -20.46
C ASP A 98 -14.63 -14.69 -19.62
N LEU A 99 -14.56 -14.84 -18.28
CA LEU A 99 -14.09 -13.76 -17.38
C LEU A 99 -12.63 -13.40 -17.64
N VAL A 100 -11.76 -14.40 -17.82
CA VAL A 100 -10.33 -14.17 -18.09
C VAL A 100 -10.15 -13.49 -19.45
N ASP A 101 -10.93 -13.89 -20.45
CA ASP A 101 -10.91 -13.25 -21.76
C ASP A 101 -11.53 -11.85 -21.73
N ALA A 102 -12.59 -11.63 -20.96
CA ALA A 102 -13.16 -10.31 -20.75
C ALA A 102 -12.16 -9.36 -20.05
N GLU A 103 -11.41 -9.83 -19.05
CA GLU A 103 -10.34 -9.06 -18.41
C GLU A 103 -9.27 -8.61 -19.41
N ARG A 104 -8.87 -9.49 -20.35
CA ARG A 104 -7.87 -9.17 -21.38
C ARG A 104 -8.37 -8.19 -22.44
N LEU A 105 -9.69 -8.18 -22.68
CA LEU A 105 -10.34 -7.36 -23.70
C LEU A 105 -10.89 -6.04 -23.16
N LEU A 106 -10.90 -5.87 -21.84
CA LEU A 106 -11.32 -4.63 -21.19
C LEU A 106 -10.32 -3.52 -21.50
N THR A 107 -10.60 -2.76 -22.54
CA THR A 107 -9.84 -1.56 -22.91
C THR A 107 -10.31 -0.38 -22.07
N MET A 108 -9.42 0.19 -21.27
CA MET A 108 -9.63 1.45 -20.57
C MET A 108 -8.61 2.47 -21.06
N GLU A 109 -9.03 3.72 -21.24
CA GLU A 109 -8.17 4.81 -21.68
C GLU A 109 -7.24 5.28 -20.54
N ASP A 110 -7.69 5.15 -19.28
CA ASP A 110 -6.92 5.47 -18.06
C ASP A 110 -6.72 4.24 -17.17
N GLU A 111 -5.50 4.05 -16.67
CA GLU A 111 -5.16 2.97 -15.72
C GLU A 111 -5.70 3.24 -14.30
N ASP A 112 -5.93 4.52 -13.99
CA ASP A 112 -6.50 5.04 -12.74
C ASP A 112 -8.01 5.30 -12.83
N ALA A 113 -8.70 4.69 -13.80
CA ALA A 113 -10.13 4.86 -13.99
C ALA A 113 -10.94 4.47 -12.75
N ASP A 114 -11.77 5.41 -12.27
CA ASP A 114 -12.70 5.18 -11.15
C ASP A 114 -13.71 4.05 -11.44
N GLU A 115 -14.34 3.52 -10.39
CA GLU A 115 -15.32 2.42 -10.48
C GLU A 115 -16.42 2.64 -11.55
N ALA A 116 -16.93 3.86 -11.67
CA ALA A 116 -17.93 4.21 -12.69
C ALA A 116 -17.41 4.07 -14.14
N HIS A 117 -16.14 4.41 -14.37
CA HIS A 117 -15.50 4.25 -15.67
C HIS A 117 -15.23 2.78 -15.99
N ILE A 118 -14.82 1.99 -14.99
CA ILE A 118 -14.67 0.54 -15.12
C ILE A 118 -16.01 -0.09 -15.52
N GLN A 119 -17.09 0.30 -14.85
CA GLN A 119 -18.45 -0.19 -15.14
C GLN A 119 -18.88 0.16 -16.57
N SER A 120 -18.70 1.41 -17.00
CA SER A 120 -19.02 1.87 -18.36
C SER A 120 -18.23 1.12 -19.44
N ALA A 121 -16.91 0.92 -19.22
CA ALA A 121 -16.07 0.17 -20.13
C ALA A 121 -16.51 -1.32 -20.22
N ALA A 122 -16.90 -1.92 -19.10
CA ALA A 122 -17.41 -3.28 -19.05
C ALA A 122 -18.76 -3.43 -19.77
N GLU A 123 -19.66 -2.45 -19.63
CA GLU A 123 -20.93 -2.39 -20.38
C GLU A 123 -20.69 -2.23 -21.89
N ALA A 124 -19.75 -1.37 -22.29
CA ALA A 124 -19.35 -1.21 -23.68
C ALA A 124 -18.71 -2.49 -24.26
N LEU A 125 -17.99 -3.26 -23.43
CA LEU A 125 -17.47 -4.57 -23.83
C LEU A 125 -18.60 -5.58 -24.01
N ARG A 126 -19.57 -5.65 -23.08
CA ARG A 126 -20.75 -6.51 -23.20
C ARG A 126 -21.58 -6.21 -24.45
N ALA A 127 -21.78 -4.93 -24.77
CA ALA A 127 -22.48 -4.54 -25.99
C ALA A 127 -21.78 -5.03 -27.27
N ARG A 128 -20.43 -5.09 -27.27
CA ARG A 128 -19.63 -5.59 -28.40
C ARG A 128 -19.54 -7.11 -28.43
N ARG A 129 -19.56 -7.77 -27.27
CA ARG A 129 -19.33 -9.22 -27.10
C ARG A 129 -20.24 -9.81 -26.02
N PRO A 130 -21.55 -9.98 -26.31
CA PRO A 130 -22.51 -10.52 -25.34
C PRO A 130 -22.21 -11.98 -24.95
N GLU A 131 -21.55 -12.73 -25.85
CA GLU A 131 -21.17 -14.14 -25.64
C GLU A 131 -20.27 -14.33 -24.41
N LEU A 132 -19.43 -13.34 -24.06
CA LEU A 132 -18.53 -13.40 -22.89
C LEU A 132 -19.27 -13.25 -21.54
N PHE A 133 -20.55 -12.89 -21.57
CA PHE A 133 -21.37 -12.63 -20.38
C PHE A 133 -22.55 -13.62 -20.30
N GLY A 134 -22.47 -14.75 -21.01
CA GLY A 134 -23.52 -15.77 -21.05
C GLY A 134 -24.81 -15.35 -21.78
N GLU A 135 -24.83 -14.19 -22.45
CA GLU A 135 -25.98 -13.73 -23.22
C GLU A 135 -26.00 -14.32 -24.63
N VAL A 136 -25.96 -15.66 -24.72
CA VAL A 136 -26.35 -16.34 -25.97
C VAL A 136 -27.87 -16.36 -26.03
N ARG A 137 -28.49 -15.24 -26.41
CA ARG A 137 -29.91 -15.22 -26.76
C ARG A 137 -30.11 -15.91 -28.11
N THR A 138 -29.88 -17.23 -28.15
CA THR A 138 -30.51 -18.06 -29.17
C THR A 138 -31.99 -18.11 -28.82
N ALA A 139 -32.76 -17.19 -29.40
CA ALA A 139 -34.19 -17.38 -29.51
C ALA A 139 -34.41 -18.63 -30.36
N VAL A 140 -34.44 -19.80 -29.71
CA VAL A 140 -34.88 -21.03 -30.37
C VAL A 140 -36.32 -20.76 -30.81
N PRO A 141 -36.64 -20.73 -32.11
CA PRO A 141 -38.01 -20.54 -32.55
C PRO A 141 -38.85 -21.66 -31.92
N ALA A 142 -39.95 -21.27 -31.27
CA ALA A 142 -40.87 -22.24 -30.68
C ALA A 142 -41.24 -23.26 -31.77
N ALA A 143 -40.88 -24.53 -31.54
CA ALA A 143 -41.25 -25.59 -32.45
C ALA A 143 -42.77 -25.57 -32.64
N PRO A 144 -43.28 -25.74 -33.88
CA PRO A 144 -44.72 -25.73 -34.13
C PRO A 144 -45.40 -26.77 -33.23
N ALA A 145 -46.42 -26.33 -32.51
CA ALA A 145 -47.13 -27.08 -31.49
C ALA A 145 -47.87 -28.29 -32.10
N GLY A 146 -47.16 -29.42 -32.22
CA GLY A 146 -47.75 -30.74 -32.39
C GLY A 146 -47.98 -31.35 -31.02
N ALA A 147 -49.19 -31.22 -30.47
CA ALA A 147 -49.56 -31.83 -29.19
C ALA A 147 -49.86 -33.33 -29.34
N PRO A 148 -49.21 -34.22 -28.57
CA PRO A 148 -49.82 -35.49 -28.19
C PRO A 148 -50.46 -35.36 -26.80
N ALA A 149 -51.74 -35.72 -26.74
CA ALA A 149 -52.51 -35.85 -25.51
C ALA A 149 -51.83 -36.82 -24.53
N GLY A 150 -51.62 -36.39 -23.28
CA GLY A 150 -51.04 -37.24 -22.24
C GLY A 150 -50.58 -36.48 -21.00
N ARG A 151 -51.49 -35.71 -20.37
CA ARG A 151 -51.21 -35.03 -19.09
C ARG A 151 -51.18 -36.06 -17.95
N GLY A 152 -49.99 -36.58 -17.62
CA GLY A 152 -49.73 -37.19 -16.31
C GLY A 152 -49.71 -36.11 -15.21
N PRO A 153 -50.03 -36.45 -13.94
CA PRO A 153 -50.10 -35.44 -12.88
C PRO A 153 -48.72 -34.83 -12.62
N THR A 154 -48.61 -33.53 -12.86
CA THR A 154 -47.47 -32.71 -12.45
C THR A 154 -47.41 -32.70 -10.93
N ARG A 155 -46.37 -33.33 -10.35
CA ARG A 155 -45.98 -33.13 -8.96
C ARG A 155 -45.47 -31.70 -8.82
N THR A 156 -46.35 -30.77 -8.50
CA THR A 156 -45.96 -29.43 -8.07
C THR A 156 -45.30 -29.55 -6.71
N ASN A 157 -43.97 -29.48 -6.66
CA ASN A 157 -43.28 -29.19 -5.41
C ASN A 157 -43.66 -27.75 -5.00
N PRO A 158 -44.06 -27.52 -3.74
CA PRO A 158 -44.39 -26.17 -3.30
C PRO A 158 -43.14 -25.29 -3.40
N VAL A 159 -43.31 -24.08 -3.94
CA VAL A 159 -42.28 -23.05 -3.98
C VAL A 159 -41.88 -22.74 -2.54
N SER A 160 -40.67 -23.16 -2.13
CA SER A 160 -40.13 -22.82 -0.82
C SER A 160 -39.89 -21.31 -0.76
N LYS A 161 -40.55 -20.63 0.16
CA LYS A 161 -40.33 -19.19 0.39
C LYS A 161 -38.84 -18.95 0.73
N PRO A 162 -38.19 -17.92 0.16
CA PRO A 162 -36.81 -17.60 0.51
C PRO A 162 -36.69 -17.37 2.02
N GLY A 163 -35.70 -18.00 2.64
CA GLY A 163 -35.47 -17.98 4.10
C GLY A 163 -36.07 -19.16 4.90
N SER A 164 -36.91 -20.01 4.29
CA SER A 164 -37.52 -21.17 4.97
C SER A 164 -36.49 -22.21 5.47
N ALA A 165 -35.45 -22.48 4.68
CA ALA A 165 -34.37 -23.40 5.07
C ALA A 165 -33.58 -22.91 6.29
N GLY A 166 -33.35 -21.59 6.38
CA GLY A 166 -32.68 -20.97 7.53
C GLY A 166 -33.52 -21.04 8.81
N LEU A 167 -34.84 -20.86 8.67
CA LEU A 167 -35.80 -20.94 9.77
C LEU A 167 -35.90 -22.38 10.31
N GLU A 168 -35.95 -23.39 9.42
CA GLU A 168 -35.91 -24.80 9.84
C GLU A 168 -34.60 -25.17 10.55
N MET A 169 -33.46 -24.68 10.05
CA MET A 169 -32.18 -24.88 10.73
C MET A 169 -32.13 -24.20 12.10
N ALA A 170 -32.67 -22.99 12.23
CA ALA A 170 -32.72 -22.26 13.49
C ALA A 170 -33.60 -22.97 14.52
N LYS A 171 -34.73 -23.54 14.09
CA LYS A 171 -35.59 -24.40 14.92
C LYS A 171 -34.89 -25.67 15.38
N ARG A 172 -34.23 -26.40 14.45
CA ARG A 172 -33.47 -27.62 14.80
C ARG A 172 -32.32 -27.35 15.77
N ARG A 173 -31.75 -26.15 15.73
CA ARG A 173 -30.65 -25.72 16.62
C ARG A 173 -31.13 -25.04 17.91
N GLY A 174 -32.44 -24.93 18.14
CA GLY A 174 -33.01 -24.34 19.35
C GLY A 174 -32.79 -22.83 19.48
N LEU A 175 -32.50 -22.13 18.38
CA LEU A 175 -32.24 -20.68 18.36
C LEU A 175 -33.53 -19.85 18.35
N ILE A 176 -34.68 -20.48 18.11
CA ILE A 176 -36.00 -19.85 18.15
C ILE A 176 -36.83 -20.59 19.21
N PRO A 177 -37.31 -19.92 20.27
CA PRO A 177 -38.21 -20.52 21.23
C PRO A 177 -39.57 -20.79 20.57
N GLU A 178 -40.04 -22.03 20.62
CA GLU A 178 -41.41 -22.40 20.24
C GLU A 178 -42.36 -21.80 21.28
N PHE A 179 -42.90 -20.60 21.02
CA PHE A 179 -43.97 -20.03 21.83
C PHE A 179 -45.22 -20.89 21.62
N ARG A 180 -45.47 -21.79 22.57
CA ARG A 180 -46.71 -22.57 22.65
C ARG A 180 -47.84 -21.62 23.04
N GLU A 181 -48.63 -21.17 22.07
CA GLU A 181 -49.91 -20.51 22.35
C GLU A 181 -50.74 -21.43 23.26
N ALA A 182 -51.03 -20.94 24.46
CA ALA A 182 -51.95 -21.58 25.39
C ALA A 182 -53.37 -21.52 24.81
N PRO A 183 -54.19 -22.58 24.94
CA PRO A 183 -55.57 -22.50 24.51
C PRO A 183 -56.31 -21.52 25.42
N ALA A 184 -56.92 -20.50 24.81
CA ALA A 184 -57.90 -19.66 25.47
C ALA A 184 -59.09 -20.53 25.93
N GLN A 185 -59.46 -20.39 27.20
CA GLN A 185 -60.69 -20.93 27.78
C GLN A 185 -61.91 -20.15 27.29
#